data_AF-A0A967HL11-F1
#
_entry.id   AF-A0A967HL11-F1
#
_cell.length_a   1.000
_cell.length_b   1.000
_cell.length_c   1.000
_cell.angle_alpha   90.00
_cell.angle_beta   90.00
_cell.angle_gamma   90.00
#
_symmetry.space_group_name_H-M   'P 1'
#
loop_
_entity.id
_entity.type
_entity.pdbx_description
1 polymer ?
#
loop_
_entity_poly.entity_id
_entity_poly.type
_entity_poly.pdbx_seq_one_letter_code
_entity_poly.pdbx_strand_id
1 'polypeptide(L)' 'VNSAASESRPTLSRDGRRLIFGSSRAGGEGSSDIYLVEWR' A
#
# COMPACT_ATOMS: atom_id res chain seq x y z
N VAL A 1 -1.56 -4.69 -0.15
CA VAL A 1 -2.40 -5.70 0.52
C VAL A 1 -3.48 -6.10 -0.47
N ASN A 2 -3.61 -7.38 -0.84
CA ASN A 2 -4.61 -7.95 -1.78
C ASN A 2 -4.15 -8.10 -3.26
N SER A 3 -2.86 -8.25 -3.52
CA SER A 3 -2.36 -8.55 -4.88
C SER A 3 -1.34 -9.69 -4.85
N ALA A 4 -0.97 -10.22 -6.02
CA ALA A 4 0.12 -11.19 -6.14
C ALA A 4 1.52 -10.56 -5.97
N ALA A 5 1.61 -9.23 -5.89
CA ALA A 5 2.88 -8.54 -5.67
C ALA A 5 3.33 -8.64 -4.21
N SER A 6 4.64 -8.47 -3.99
CA SER A 6 5.18 -8.31 -2.65
C SER A 6 4.72 -6.99 -2.04
N GLU A 7 4.23 -7.05 -0.80
CA GLU A 7 3.62 -5.95 -0.06
C GLU A 7 4.21 -5.90 1.35
N SER A 8 4.55 -4.71 1.86
CA SER A 8 5.28 -4.59 3.13
C SER A 8 4.93 -3.33 3.94
N ARG A 9 5.26 -3.38 5.24
CA ARG A 9 5.17 -2.26 6.20
C ARG A 9 3.81 -1.53 6.22
N PRO A 10 2.67 -2.25 6.39
CA PRO A 10 1.37 -1.60 6.47
C PRO A 10 1.25 -0.71 7.72
N THR A 11 0.71 0.50 7.55
CA THR A 11 0.38 1.45 8.62
C THR A 11 -1.04 1.94 8.46
N LEU A 12 -1.86 1.79 9.50
CA LEU A 12 -3.23 2.31 9.56
C LEU A 12 -3.24 3.72 10.17
N SER A 13 -4.00 4.64 9.58
CA SER A 13 -4.22 5.96 10.17
C SER A 13 -5.01 5.87 11.48
N ARG A 14 -4.83 6.86 12.36
CA ARG A 14 -5.49 6.90 13.68
C ARG A 14 -7.02 6.81 13.61
N ASP A 15 -7.61 7.38 12.56
CA ASP A 15 -9.05 7.38 12.33
C ASP A 15 -9.54 6.11 11.61
N GLY A 16 -8.66 5.16 11.29
CA GLY A 16 -8.98 3.91 10.61
C GLY A 16 -9.39 4.08 9.14
N ARG A 17 -9.31 5.29 8.57
CA ARG A 17 -9.81 5.56 7.20
C ARG A 17 -8.77 5.39 6.12
N ARG A 18 -7.48 5.26 6.46
CA ARG A 18 -6.40 5.16 5.50
C ARG A 18 -5.43 4.04 5.86
N LEU A 19 -5.01 3.29 4.85
CA LEU A 19 -3.94 2.31 4.95
C LEU A 19 -2.82 2.66 3.99
N ILE A 20 -1.61 2.78 4.51
CA ILE A 20 -0.39 3.07 3.75
C ILE A 20 0.49 1.82 3.78
N PHE A 21 1.02 1.37 2.64
CA PHE A 21 1.91 0.20 2.56
C PHE A 21 2.84 0.29 1.34
N GLY A 22 4.00 -0.37 1.40
CA GLY A 22 4.87 -0.55 0.25
C GLY A 22 4.40 -1.70 -0.63
N SER A 23 4.49 -1.58 -1.96
CA SER A 23 4.12 -2.65 -2.90
C SER A 23 4.98 -2.65 -4.17
N SER A 24 5.28 -3.84 -4.66
CA SER A 24 5.96 -4.10 -5.96
C SER A 24 4.96 -4.32 -7.11
N ARG A 25 3.77 -3.71 -7.03
CA ARG A 25 2.75 -3.85 -8.09
C ARG A 25 3.26 -3.18 -9.36
N ALA A 26 2.92 -3.75 -10.51
CA ALA A 26 3.32 -3.20 -11.81
C ALA A 26 2.74 -1.79 -12.03
N GLY A 27 3.49 -0.96 -12.77
CA GLY A 27 3.09 0.40 -13.12
C GLY A 27 3.61 1.49 -12.18
N GLY A 28 4.41 1.13 -11.17
CA GLY A 28 5.16 2.07 -10.34
C GLY A 28 6.63 2.20 -10.77
N GLU A 29 7.42 2.96 -10.00
CA GLU A 29 8.81 3.31 -10.32
C GLU A 29 9.79 2.49 -9.47
N GLY A 30 10.70 1.76 -10.14
CA GLY A 30 11.67 0.91 -9.46
C GLY A 30 11.07 -0.38 -8.90
N SER A 31 11.60 -0.88 -7.78
CA SER A 31 11.24 -2.21 -7.25
C SER A 31 10.05 -2.22 -6.27
N SER A 32 9.72 -1.09 -5.64
CA SER A 32 8.59 -0.97 -4.73
C SER A 32 8.21 0.51 -4.51
N ASP A 33 6.91 0.79 -4.55
CA ASP A 33 6.34 2.12 -4.31
C ASP A 33 5.47 2.15 -3.06
N ILE A 34 5.11 3.36 -2.61
CA ILE A 34 4.17 3.57 -1.50
C ILE A 34 2.76 3.71 -2.07
N TYR A 35 1.83 2.90 -1.54
CA TYR A 35 0.41 2.92 -1.90
C TYR A 35 -0.44 3.40 -0.73
N LEU A 36 -1.55 4.08 -1.06
CA LEU A 36 -2.57 4.57 -0.14
C LEU A 36 -3.93 3.96 -0.54
N VAL A 37 -4.69 3.48 0.44
CA VAL A 37 -6.10 3.11 0.30
C VAL A 37 -6.90 3.96 1.26
N GLU A 38 -8.03 4.50 0.79
CA GLU A 38 -8.98 5.26 1.60
C GLU A 38 -10.35 4.57 1.61
N TRP A 39 -10.92 4.37 2.79
CA TRP A 39 -12.30 3.89 2.93
C TRP A 39 -13.27 5.05 3.10
N ARG A 40 -14.45 4.92 2.47
CA ARG A 40 -15.59 5.82 2.65
C ARG A 40 -16.54 5.28 3.69
#